data_AF-A0A4Q1KTJ4-F1
#
_entry.id   AF-A0A4Q1KTJ4-F1
#
_cell.length_a   1.000
_cell.length_b   1.000
_cell.length_c   1.000
_cell.angle_alpha   90.00
_cell.angle_beta   90.00
_cell.angle_gamma   90.00
#
_symmetry.space_group_name_H-M   'P 1'
#
loop_
_entity.id
_entity.type
_entity.pdbx_description
1 polymer ?
#
loop_
_entity_poly.entity_id
_entity_poly.type
_entity_poly.pdbx_seq_one_letter_code
_entity_poly.pdbx_strand_id
1 'polypeptide(L)'
;MRGGDVLSALLGAALVAGCGGNGSSGPAAVTLADAPEHYGAVLADVREVVDDHEGPREWTSVERAPIVWEVAEGRCPFWTPGWRAEEPISIDGSWAQVVDTLDVVLTEHGFHALHENESPTGGWAFLSAEDANGAVLTLRSTEHTEVGLSGGSVLRGEATECQGWEEG
;
A
#
# COMPACT_ATOMS: atom_id res chain seq x y z
N MET A 1 74.98 -11.27 27.31
CA MET A 1 74.74 -10.65 28.63
C MET A 1 73.75 -9.52 28.43
N ARG A 2 72.67 -9.51 29.23
CA ARG A 2 71.67 -8.42 29.45
C ARG A 2 70.84 -8.04 28.22
N GLY A 3 69.53 -7.92 28.26
CA GLY A 3 68.50 -7.80 29.31
C GLY A 3 67.31 -7.17 28.55
N GLY A 4 66.09 -7.67 28.62
CA GLY A 4 65.25 -7.59 29.81
C GLY A 4 64.28 -6.42 29.62
N ASP A 5 63.01 -6.77 29.35
CA ASP A 5 61.79 -6.02 29.65
C ASP A 5 61.54 -4.73 28.81
N VAL A 6 60.32 -4.33 28.44
CA VAL A 6 59.07 -4.33 29.21
C VAL A 6 57.88 -4.34 28.24
N LEU A 7 56.88 -5.17 28.54
CA LEU A 7 55.54 -5.12 27.98
C LEU A 7 54.91 -3.72 28.16
N SER A 8 54.51 -3.07 27.07
CA SER A 8 53.51 -1.99 27.12
C SER A 8 52.22 -2.49 26.48
N ALA A 9 51.40 -3.14 27.31
CA ALA A 9 49.99 -3.32 27.06
C ALA A 9 49.28 -2.03 27.52
N LEU A 10 48.77 -1.25 26.58
CA LEU A 10 47.80 -0.18 26.87
C LEU A 10 46.71 -0.21 25.80
N LEU A 11 45.56 -0.72 26.25
CA LEU A 11 44.20 -0.28 25.94
C LEU A 11 43.97 0.43 24.60
N GLY A 12 43.34 -0.30 23.68
CA GLY A 12 42.62 0.26 22.54
C GLY A 12 41.27 -0.42 22.40
N ALA A 13 40.37 -0.20 23.35
CA ALA A 13 38.97 -0.56 23.21
C ALA A 13 38.31 0.34 22.16
N ALA A 14 38.08 -0.19 20.96
CA ALA A 14 37.19 0.40 19.97
C ALA A 14 36.02 -0.56 19.74
N LEU A 15 35.10 -0.58 20.70
CA LEU A 15 33.73 -1.04 20.46
C LEU A 15 33.09 0.01 19.55
N VAL A 16 33.08 -0.24 18.24
CA VAL A 16 32.18 0.49 17.33
C VAL A 16 30.80 -0.14 17.49
N ALA A 17 30.13 0.26 18.57
CA ALA A 17 28.70 0.10 18.74
C ALA A 17 28.04 1.40 18.26
N GLY A 18 27.19 1.31 17.24
CA GLY A 18 26.44 2.42 16.64
C GLY A 18 26.67 2.44 15.12
N CYS A 19 25.68 2.26 14.25
CA CYS A 19 24.30 2.70 14.35
C CYS A 19 23.32 1.53 14.48
N GLY A 20 22.77 1.35 15.69
CA GLY A 20 21.39 0.94 15.85
C GLY A 20 20.51 2.09 15.36
N GLY A 21 20.26 2.11 14.05
CA GLY A 21 19.17 2.87 13.45
C GLY A 21 17.95 1.98 13.35
N ASN A 22 17.45 1.48 14.48
CA ASN A 22 16.03 1.13 14.59
C ASN A 22 15.23 2.44 14.60
N GLY A 23 15.38 3.22 13.53
CA GLY A 23 14.33 4.12 13.13
C GLY A 23 13.15 3.20 12.92
N SER A 24 12.18 3.28 13.83
CA SER A 24 10.81 2.99 13.50
C SER A 24 10.45 4.00 12.42
N SER A 25 10.96 3.80 11.20
CA SER A 25 10.52 4.49 10.02
C SER A 25 9.10 3.99 9.89
N GLY A 26 8.17 4.77 10.45
CA GLY A 26 6.80 4.64 10.00
C GLY A 26 6.79 4.67 8.47
N PRO A 27 5.80 4.03 7.85
CA PRO A 27 5.65 4.05 6.39
C PRO A 27 5.93 5.47 5.87
N ALA A 28 6.79 5.55 4.86
CA ALA A 28 7.19 6.83 4.29
C ALA A 28 5.94 7.54 3.78
N ALA A 29 5.81 8.83 4.13
CA ALA A 29 4.68 9.61 3.65
C ALA A 29 4.74 9.71 2.12
N VAL A 30 3.63 9.39 1.46
CA VAL A 30 3.53 9.41 0.00
C VAL A 30 3.38 10.87 -0.46
N THR A 31 4.13 11.28 -1.49
CA THR A 31 3.99 12.62 -2.09
C THR A 31 2.98 12.62 -3.23
N LEU A 32 2.45 13.78 -3.60
CA LEU A 32 1.53 13.93 -4.73
C LEU A 32 2.17 13.50 -6.06
N ALA A 33 3.49 13.69 -6.21
CA ALA A 33 4.23 13.26 -7.39
C ALA A 33 4.37 11.74 -7.47
N ASP A 34 4.56 11.07 -6.33
CA ASP A 34 4.75 9.63 -6.25
C ASP A 34 3.43 8.84 -6.18
N ALA A 35 2.35 9.49 -5.73
CA ALA A 35 1.04 8.86 -5.51
C ALA A 35 0.50 8.07 -6.71
N PRO A 36 0.57 8.56 -7.98
CA PRO A 36 0.05 7.80 -9.12
C PRO A 36 0.79 6.47 -9.34
N GLU A 37 2.12 6.48 -9.25
CA GLU A 37 2.92 5.26 -9.43
C GLU A 37 2.75 4.32 -8.23
N HIS A 38 2.81 4.87 -7.02
CA HIS A 38 2.67 4.11 -5.78
C HIS A 38 1.32 3.39 -5.70
N TYR A 39 0.20 4.12 -5.79
CA TYR A 39 -1.12 3.51 -5.69
C TYR A 39 -1.54 2.78 -6.97
N GLY A 40 -0.96 3.14 -8.12
CA GLY A 40 -1.12 2.40 -9.37
C GLY A 40 -0.53 0.99 -9.29
N ALA A 41 0.65 0.85 -8.66
CA ALA A 41 1.27 -0.46 -8.41
C ALA A 41 0.41 -1.32 -7.48
N VAL A 42 -0.09 -0.76 -6.38
CA VAL A 42 -1.00 -1.47 -5.45
C VAL A 42 -2.21 -2.05 -6.19
N LEU A 43 -2.86 -1.26 -7.05
CA LEU A 43 -4.01 -1.72 -7.83
C LEU A 43 -3.65 -2.73 -8.92
N ALA A 44 -2.43 -2.69 -9.46
CA ALA A 44 -1.95 -3.69 -10.39
C ALA A 44 -1.76 -5.04 -9.67
N ASP A 45 -1.04 -5.04 -8.55
CA ASP A 45 -0.73 -6.25 -7.80
C ASP A 45 -2.00 -6.90 -7.22
N VAL A 46 -2.97 -6.11 -6.74
CA VAL A 46 -4.25 -6.64 -6.27
C VAL A 46 -5.03 -7.32 -7.40
N ARG A 47 -5.01 -6.76 -8.62
CA ARG A 47 -5.67 -7.38 -9.78
C ARG A 47 -4.94 -8.64 -10.22
N GLU A 48 -3.61 -8.64 -10.19
CA GLU A 48 -2.80 -9.82 -10.49
C GLU A 48 -3.11 -10.97 -9.52
N VAL A 49 -3.20 -10.69 -8.21
CA VAL A 49 -3.61 -11.70 -7.22
C VAL A 49 -5.00 -12.26 -7.53
N VAL A 50 -5.97 -11.40 -7.87
CA VAL A 50 -7.31 -11.87 -8.24
C VAL A 50 -7.27 -12.74 -9.50
N ASP A 51 -6.54 -12.32 -10.53
CA ASP A 51 -6.44 -13.04 -11.80
C ASP A 51 -5.68 -14.38 -11.67
N ASP A 52 -4.70 -14.46 -10.77
CA ASP A 52 -3.94 -15.69 -10.51
C ASP A 52 -4.80 -16.77 -9.85
N HIS A 53 -5.71 -16.38 -8.95
CA HIS A 53 -6.59 -17.32 -8.23
C HIS A 53 -7.87 -17.64 -9.01
N GLU A 54 -8.42 -16.67 -9.73
CA GLU A 54 -9.74 -16.78 -10.36
C GLU A 54 -9.70 -16.90 -11.89
N GLY A 55 -8.51 -16.78 -12.48
CA GLY A 55 -8.28 -16.74 -13.91
C GLY A 55 -8.24 -15.31 -14.47
N PRO A 56 -7.61 -15.10 -15.64
CA PRO A 56 -7.45 -13.76 -16.22
C PRO A 56 -8.79 -13.08 -16.51
N ARG A 57 -8.90 -11.78 -16.16
CA ARG A 57 -10.14 -11.00 -16.30
C ARG A 57 -9.93 -9.77 -17.18
N GLU A 58 -10.99 -9.32 -17.83
CA GLU A 58 -10.97 -8.02 -18.53
C GLU A 58 -11.31 -6.90 -17.55
N TRP A 59 -10.27 -6.20 -17.10
CA TRP A 59 -10.41 -5.05 -16.22
C TRP A 59 -10.68 -3.76 -17.00
N THR A 60 -11.77 -3.08 -16.67
CA THR A 60 -12.13 -1.76 -17.20
C THR A 60 -12.01 -0.69 -16.13
N SER A 61 -11.45 0.46 -16.48
CA SER A 61 -11.38 1.60 -15.56
C SER A 61 -12.80 2.11 -15.30
N VAL A 62 -13.14 2.31 -14.03
CA VAL A 62 -14.34 3.01 -13.60
C VAL A 62 -13.94 4.39 -13.08
N GLU A 63 -14.32 5.43 -13.81
CA GLU A 63 -13.99 6.82 -13.47
C GLU A 63 -14.73 7.23 -12.18
N ARG A 64 -13.95 7.41 -11.11
CA ARG A 64 -14.27 8.39 -10.08
C ARG A 64 -13.34 9.57 -10.31
N ALA A 65 -13.87 10.65 -10.87
CA ALA A 65 -13.10 11.88 -11.03
C ALA A 65 -12.50 12.31 -9.68
N PRO A 66 -11.22 12.71 -9.63
CA PRO A 66 -10.60 13.15 -8.39
C PRO A 66 -11.34 14.37 -7.84
N ILE A 67 -11.70 14.31 -6.56
CA ILE A 67 -12.39 15.40 -5.86
C ILE A 67 -11.31 16.30 -5.26
N VAL A 68 -10.83 17.29 -6.00
CA VAL A 68 -9.68 18.10 -5.56
C VAL A 68 -10.11 19.23 -4.63
N TRP A 69 -9.69 19.16 -3.36
CA TRP A 69 -9.83 20.25 -2.38
C TRP A 69 -8.52 20.30 -1.61
N GLU A 70 -7.88 21.45 -1.54
CA GLU A 70 -6.70 21.60 -0.67
C GLU A 70 -7.14 21.38 0.78
N VAL A 71 -6.57 20.37 1.43
CA VAL A 71 -6.67 20.25 2.89
C VAL A 71 -5.61 21.17 3.47
N ALA A 72 -5.95 21.86 4.57
CA ALA A 72 -4.99 22.66 5.31
C ALA A 72 -3.71 21.83 5.61
N GLU A 73 -2.56 22.51 5.75
CA GLU A 73 -1.28 21.90 6.18
C GLU A 73 -0.47 21.16 5.10
N GLY A 74 -0.61 21.51 3.82
CA GLY A 74 0.30 21.00 2.79
C GLY A 74 0.03 19.56 2.36
N ARG A 75 -1.18 19.05 2.62
CA ARG A 75 -1.62 17.72 2.17
C ARG A 75 -2.68 17.85 1.09
N CYS A 76 -2.64 16.93 0.14
CA CYS A 76 -3.57 16.86 -0.98
C CYS A 76 -4.34 15.55 -0.88
N PRO A 77 -5.66 15.58 -1.05
CA PRO A 77 -6.41 14.34 -1.11
C PRO A 77 -6.19 13.70 -2.50
N PHE A 78 -6.06 12.39 -2.52
CA PHE A 78 -5.73 11.60 -3.69
C PHE A 78 -6.68 10.41 -3.84
N TRP A 79 -7.09 10.16 -5.08
CA TRP A 79 -7.90 9.03 -5.48
C TRP A 79 -7.35 8.48 -6.79
N THR A 80 -7.46 7.18 -6.95
CA THR A 80 -7.21 6.53 -8.23
C THR A 80 -8.54 6.30 -8.94
N PRO A 81 -8.52 6.10 -10.27
CA PRO A 81 -9.58 5.35 -10.92
C PRO A 81 -9.78 4.00 -10.22
N GLY A 82 -11.02 3.53 -10.16
CA GLY A 82 -11.29 2.14 -9.80
C GLY A 82 -11.12 1.25 -11.03
N TRP A 83 -11.09 -0.04 -10.82
CA TRP A 83 -11.10 -1.05 -11.87
C TRP A 83 -12.23 -2.03 -11.62
N ARG A 84 -12.90 -2.45 -12.69
CA ARG A 84 -14.01 -3.39 -12.66
C ARG A 84 -13.78 -4.54 -13.64
N ALA A 85 -14.04 -5.76 -13.17
CA ALA A 85 -14.23 -6.95 -14.00
C ALA A 85 -15.67 -7.43 -13.87
N GLU A 86 -16.28 -7.89 -14.97
CA GLU A 86 -17.69 -8.33 -14.97
C GLU A 86 -17.89 -9.65 -14.22
N GLU A 87 -16.84 -10.46 -14.08
CA GLU A 87 -16.86 -11.68 -13.32
C GLU A 87 -16.80 -11.39 -11.81
N PRO A 88 -17.64 -12.02 -10.97
CA PRO A 88 -17.44 -11.99 -9.52
C PRO A 88 -16.29 -12.91 -9.11
N ILE A 89 -15.67 -12.63 -7.96
CA ILE A 89 -14.79 -13.58 -7.26
C ILE A 89 -15.63 -14.69 -6.65
N SER A 90 -15.21 -15.94 -6.83
CA SER A 90 -15.83 -17.09 -6.21
C SER A 90 -15.62 -17.06 -4.69
N ILE A 91 -16.71 -17.07 -3.90
CA ILE A 91 -16.65 -17.16 -2.44
C ILE A 91 -16.67 -18.63 -1.97
N ASP A 92 -16.29 -19.56 -2.85
CA ASP A 92 -15.95 -20.92 -2.41
C ASP A 92 -14.51 -20.94 -1.88
N GLY A 93 -13.92 -22.12 -1.70
CA GLY A 93 -12.65 -22.29 -0.98
C GLY A 93 -11.43 -21.51 -1.53
N SER A 94 -11.55 -20.79 -2.65
CA SER A 94 -10.51 -19.88 -3.18
C SER A 94 -10.45 -18.55 -2.43
N TRP A 95 -11.56 -18.04 -1.89
CA TRP A 95 -11.62 -16.71 -1.30
C TRP A 95 -10.61 -16.52 -0.16
N ALA A 96 -10.53 -17.48 0.78
CA ALA A 96 -9.54 -17.43 1.86
C ALA A 96 -8.09 -17.33 1.34
N GLN A 97 -7.78 -17.99 0.23
CA GLN A 97 -6.44 -17.95 -0.38
C GLN A 97 -6.17 -16.59 -1.04
N VAL A 98 -7.19 -15.98 -1.65
CA VAL A 98 -7.14 -14.61 -2.16
C VAL A 98 -6.89 -13.64 -1.00
N VAL A 99 -7.62 -13.75 0.10
CA VAL A 99 -7.43 -12.89 1.29
C VAL A 99 -6.01 -13.03 1.85
N ASP A 100 -5.53 -14.25 2.08
CA ASP A 100 -4.18 -14.49 2.62
C ASP A 100 -3.08 -13.92 1.70
N THR A 101 -3.25 -14.06 0.38
CA THR A 101 -2.28 -13.51 -0.60
C THR A 101 -2.32 -11.98 -0.62
N LEU A 102 -3.52 -11.40 -0.58
CA LEU A 102 -3.69 -9.95 -0.54
C LEU A 102 -3.14 -9.34 0.75
N ASP A 103 -3.25 -10.00 1.90
CA ASP A 103 -2.71 -9.47 3.17
C ASP A 103 -1.19 -9.26 3.08
N VAL A 104 -0.49 -10.24 2.47
CA VAL A 104 0.96 -10.15 2.23
C VAL A 104 1.28 -9.00 1.28
N VAL A 105 0.62 -8.93 0.12
CA VAL A 105 0.85 -7.88 -0.89
C VAL A 105 0.58 -6.50 -0.31
N LEU A 106 -0.54 -6.32 0.39
CA LEU A 106 -0.93 -5.04 0.98
C LEU A 106 0.05 -4.63 2.10
N THR A 107 0.53 -5.59 2.89
CA THR A 107 1.58 -5.33 3.90
C THR A 107 2.89 -4.87 3.24
N GLU A 108 3.29 -5.46 2.11
CA GLU A 108 4.48 -5.03 1.36
C GLU A 108 4.35 -3.59 0.83
N HIS A 109 3.12 -3.16 0.52
CA HIS A 109 2.79 -1.79 0.13
C HIS A 109 2.57 -0.83 1.31
N GLY A 110 2.68 -1.30 2.55
CA GLY A 110 2.53 -0.46 3.74
C GLY A 110 1.09 -0.20 4.19
N PHE A 111 0.14 -1.00 3.70
CA PHE A 111 -1.22 -1.02 4.22
C PHE A 111 -1.26 -1.81 5.54
N HIS A 112 -2.18 -1.41 6.42
CA HIS A 112 -2.48 -2.13 7.64
C HIS A 112 -3.33 -3.39 7.36
N ALA A 113 -3.49 -4.23 8.38
CA ALA A 113 -4.15 -5.53 8.29
C ALA A 113 -5.51 -5.46 7.59
N LEU A 114 -5.78 -6.45 6.73
CA LEU A 114 -7.03 -6.55 6.00
C LEU A 114 -8.24 -6.64 6.95
N HIS A 115 -9.24 -5.81 6.67
CA HIS A 115 -10.56 -5.93 7.26
C HIS A 115 -11.49 -6.63 6.27
N GLU A 116 -11.88 -7.84 6.63
CA GLU A 116 -12.79 -8.67 5.88
C GLU A 116 -14.22 -8.53 6.44
N ASN A 117 -15.17 -8.32 5.53
CA ASN A 117 -16.59 -8.47 5.83
C ASN A 117 -17.19 -9.42 4.80
N GLU A 118 -17.21 -10.72 5.11
CA GLU A 118 -18.04 -11.67 4.39
C GLU A 118 -19.46 -11.63 4.93
N SER A 119 -20.45 -11.59 4.03
CA SER A 119 -21.80 -11.93 4.43
C SER A 119 -22.11 -13.39 4.08
N PRO A 120 -22.29 -14.27 5.08
CA PRO A 120 -22.59 -15.68 4.83
C PRO A 120 -23.96 -15.92 4.16
N THR A 121 -24.79 -14.88 3.99
CA THR A 121 -26.16 -14.99 3.49
C THR A 121 -26.43 -14.23 2.19
N GLY A 122 -25.45 -13.50 1.65
CA GLY A 122 -25.68 -12.59 0.52
C GLY A 122 -24.78 -12.78 -0.71
N GLY A 123 -23.78 -13.67 -0.66
CA GLY A 123 -22.88 -13.89 -1.81
C GLY A 123 -22.04 -12.67 -2.20
N TRP A 124 -21.79 -11.77 -1.24
CA TRP A 124 -20.93 -10.61 -1.46
C TRP A 124 -19.67 -10.71 -0.60
N ALA A 125 -18.54 -10.43 -1.23
CA ALA A 125 -17.24 -10.39 -0.61
C ALA A 125 -16.78 -8.92 -0.54
N PHE A 126 -16.29 -8.50 0.62
CA PHE A 126 -15.76 -7.16 0.81
C PHE A 126 -14.47 -7.21 1.63
N LEU A 127 -13.42 -6.62 1.07
CA LEU A 127 -12.14 -6.39 1.73
C LEU A 127 -11.84 -4.90 1.72
N SER A 128 -11.27 -4.43 2.83
CA SER A 128 -10.69 -3.11 2.90
C SER A 128 -9.38 -3.11 3.67
N ALA A 129 -8.44 -2.30 3.24
CA ALA A 129 -7.21 -2.02 3.96
C ALA A 129 -6.92 -0.51 3.92
N GLU A 130 -6.30 0.01 4.97
CA GLU A 130 -5.94 1.43 5.07
C GLU A 130 -4.43 1.58 5.27
N ASP A 131 -3.80 2.53 4.57
CA ASP A 131 -2.39 2.88 4.77
C ASP A 131 -2.22 4.03 5.79
N ALA A 132 -0.96 4.36 6.13
CA ALA A 132 -0.70 5.46 7.06
C ALA A 132 -0.97 6.87 6.51
N ASN A 133 -1.25 7.00 5.21
CA ASN A 133 -1.69 8.25 4.58
C ASN A 133 -3.23 8.38 4.61
N GLY A 134 -3.96 7.37 5.12
CA GLY A 134 -5.42 7.32 5.13
C GLY A 134 -6.02 6.87 3.79
N ALA A 135 -5.20 6.32 2.89
CA ALA A 135 -5.67 5.71 1.66
C ALA A 135 -6.35 4.39 1.99
N VAL A 136 -7.63 4.28 1.65
CA VAL A 136 -8.42 3.08 1.82
C VAL A 136 -8.54 2.36 0.49
N LEU A 137 -7.92 1.20 0.40
CA LEU A 137 -8.17 0.23 -0.66
C LEU A 137 -9.46 -0.53 -0.34
N THR A 138 -10.30 -0.72 -1.35
CA THR A 138 -11.49 -1.56 -1.26
C THR A 138 -11.51 -2.56 -2.42
N LEU A 139 -11.73 -3.83 -2.12
CA LEU A 139 -12.06 -4.87 -3.09
C LEU A 139 -13.46 -5.39 -2.76
N ARG A 140 -14.38 -5.30 -3.70
CA ARG A 140 -15.76 -5.80 -3.56
C ARG A 140 -16.08 -6.77 -4.68
N SER A 141 -16.74 -7.87 -4.33
CA SER A 141 -17.29 -8.82 -5.28
C SER A 141 -18.78 -9.01 -4.99
N THR A 142 -19.62 -8.70 -5.97
CA THR A 142 -21.08 -8.92 -5.91
C THR A 142 -21.53 -9.62 -7.19
N GLU A 143 -22.17 -8.90 -8.11
CA GLU A 143 -22.42 -9.34 -9.49
C GLU A 143 -21.19 -9.16 -10.38
N HIS A 144 -20.26 -8.30 -9.95
CA HIS A 144 -19.01 -7.95 -10.61
C HIS A 144 -17.95 -7.69 -9.54
N THR A 145 -16.68 -7.71 -9.93
CA THR A 145 -15.55 -7.41 -9.06
C THR A 145 -15.09 -5.99 -9.28
N GLU A 146 -14.93 -5.21 -8.21
CA GLU A 146 -14.31 -3.89 -8.28
C GLU A 146 -13.21 -3.73 -7.26
N VAL A 147 -12.10 -3.13 -7.69
CA VAL A 147 -11.02 -2.67 -6.84
C VAL A 147 -10.86 -1.16 -6.99
N GLY A 148 -10.56 -0.46 -5.91
CA GLY A 148 -10.26 0.96 -5.99
C GLY A 148 -9.62 1.48 -4.72
N LEU A 149 -9.05 2.68 -4.81
CA LEU A 149 -8.39 3.35 -3.70
C LEU A 149 -8.97 4.75 -3.52
N SER A 150 -9.24 5.12 -2.27
CA SER A 150 -9.85 6.41 -1.94
C SER A 150 -9.29 7.02 -0.67
N GLY A 151 -9.32 8.36 -0.58
CA GLY A 151 -9.14 9.07 0.68
C GLY A 151 -7.69 9.26 1.13
N GLY A 152 -6.70 8.91 0.29
CA GLY A 152 -5.29 9.13 0.62
C GLY A 152 -4.98 10.61 0.82
N SER A 153 -4.40 10.98 1.95
CA SER A 153 -3.93 12.34 2.23
C SER A 153 -2.42 12.40 2.00
N VAL A 154 -2.01 12.72 0.77
CA VAL A 154 -0.60 12.71 0.35
C VAL A 154 0.07 14.06 0.60
N LEU A 155 1.38 14.07 0.79
CA LEU A 155 2.14 15.31 0.93
C LEU A 155 2.20 16.05 -0.41
N ARG A 156 1.95 17.36 -0.40
CA ARG A 156 2.06 18.20 -1.62
C ARG A 156 3.46 18.17 -2.24
N GLY A 157 4.50 18.01 -1.41
CA GLY A 157 5.89 18.06 -1.86
C GLY A 157 6.24 19.44 -2.42
N GLU A 158 6.87 19.48 -3.58
CA GLU A 158 7.26 20.73 -4.28
C GLU A 158 6.13 21.33 -5.14
N ALA A 159 4.96 20.69 -5.22
CA ALA A 159 3.84 21.22 -6.00
C ALA A 159 3.30 22.52 -5.39
N THR A 160 3.01 23.51 -6.24
CA THR A 160 2.45 24.79 -5.82
C THR A 160 0.99 24.71 -5.39
N GLU A 161 0.25 23.70 -5.87
CA GLU A 161 -1.17 23.49 -5.63
C GLU A 161 -1.50 22.00 -5.75
N CYS A 162 -2.59 21.57 -5.09
CA CYS A 162 -3.16 20.26 -5.34
C CYS A 162 -3.87 20.33 -6.69
N GLN A 163 -3.17 20.03 -7.79
CA GLN A 163 -3.82 19.92 -9.10
C GLN A 163 -4.35 18.51 -9.29
N GLY A 164 -5.60 18.42 -9.72
CA GLY A 164 -6.14 17.17 -10.25
C GLY A 164 -5.48 16.86 -11.58
N TRP A 165 -5.28 15.58 -11.85
CA TRP A 165 -4.90 15.12 -13.17
C TRP A 165 -6.07 15.41 -14.12
N GLU A 166 -5.91 16.36 -15.03
CA GLU A 166 -6.77 16.45 -16.21
C GLU A 166 -6.42 15.27 -17.12
N GLU A 167 -7.41 14.46 -17.48
CA GLU A 167 -7.27 13.37 -18.43
C GLU A 167 -6.72 13.91 -19.76
N GLY A 168 -5.61 13.33 -20.23
CA GLY A 168 -5.02 13.61 -21.55
C GLY A 168 -5.65 12.80 -22.67
#